data_AF-M2Y9L3-F1
#
_entry.id   AF-M2Y9L3-F1
#
_cell.length_a   1.000
_cell.length_b   1.000
_cell.length_c   1.000
_cell.angle_alpha   90.00
_cell.angle_beta   90.00
_cell.angle_gamma   90.00
#
_symmetry.space_group_name_H-M   'P 1'
#
loop_
_entity.id
_entity.type
_entity.pdbx_description
1 polymer ?
#
loop_
_entity_poly.entity_id
_entity_poly.type
_entity_poly.pdbx_seq_one_letter_code
_entity_poly.pdbx_strand_id
1 'polypeptide(L)'
;MPILDRRVLWEFSQNRIVIYYIPCQGPLEKSEQVYIYLGKDSWKQILGRFLMNKCYSFFQYEVTNVSYFDQLDFVFTDGNLLWDNNETKDWHIVWKEQLNNPFSVVNREATNISRQVVVFWDIENCAVPSSVSGNYVVHKLLRRMKLFGDIISIRVYACMELLKTELKLALQTSGVELIDARRDNWVVQSRCYDHHHPGKDAADKLIISDMWSIAWQNNPKHLCITLISGDRDFAYAFSRLSMLGYCTVLIYPRLASSNLVDSASFAIPWKDDFWVGTMLFILDENC
;
A
#
# COMPACT_ATOMS: atom_id res chain seq x y z
N MET A 1 0.07 -10.48 -6.87
CA MET A 1 1.26 -10.75 -6.03
C MET A 1 0.87 -11.60 -4.84
N PRO A 2 1.52 -12.76 -4.64
CA PRO A 2 1.46 -13.48 -3.37
C PRO A 2 2.06 -12.65 -2.22
N ILE A 3 1.41 -12.68 -1.07
CA ILE A 3 1.76 -11.95 0.15
C ILE A 3 2.22 -12.99 1.18
N LEU A 4 3.38 -12.80 1.79
CA LEU A 4 3.84 -13.67 2.90
C LEU A 4 3.34 -13.13 4.23
N ASP A 5 3.44 -11.82 4.45
CA ASP A 5 2.86 -11.12 5.59
C ASP A 5 2.68 -9.62 5.28
N ARG A 6 2.36 -8.83 6.31
CA ARG A 6 2.19 -7.36 6.26
C ARG A 6 3.45 -6.56 5.87
N ARG A 7 4.64 -7.19 5.86
CA ARG A 7 5.93 -6.56 5.54
C ARG A 7 6.55 -7.13 4.26
N VAL A 8 6.17 -8.32 3.83
CA VAL A 8 6.83 -9.00 2.71
C VAL A 8 5.83 -9.41 1.63
N LEU A 9 6.05 -8.85 0.44
CA LEU A 9 5.41 -9.29 -0.80
C LEU A 9 6.45 -9.94 -1.71
N TRP A 10 5.98 -10.77 -2.63
CA TRP A 10 6.84 -11.32 -3.67
C TRP A 10 6.11 -11.56 -4.97
N GLU A 11 6.89 -11.74 -6.01
CA GLU A 11 6.43 -12.10 -7.35
C GLU A 11 7.34 -13.16 -7.94
N PHE A 12 6.75 -14.06 -8.74
CA PHE A 12 7.49 -15.03 -9.53
C PHE A 12 7.17 -14.87 -11.01
N SER A 13 8.21 -14.73 -11.82
CA SER A 13 8.11 -14.64 -13.27
C SER A 13 9.37 -15.24 -13.89
N GLN A 14 9.25 -16.06 -14.93
CA GLN A 14 10.41 -16.43 -15.78
C GLN A 14 11.67 -16.87 -15.00
N ASN A 15 11.52 -17.78 -14.03
CA ASN A 15 12.63 -18.29 -13.20
C ASN A 15 13.31 -17.25 -12.29
N ARG A 16 12.54 -16.26 -11.86
CA ARG A 16 12.98 -15.14 -11.02
C ARG A 16 11.96 -14.85 -9.94
N ILE A 17 12.45 -14.56 -8.75
CA ILE A 17 11.66 -14.07 -7.63
C ILE A 17 12.05 -12.62 -7.35
N VAL A 18 11.08 -11.73 -7.26
CA VAL A 18 11.28 -10.37 -6.74
C VAL A 18 10.67 -10.31 -5.34
N ILE A 19 11.47 -9.90 -4.35
CA ILE A 19 11.06 -9.74 -2.96
C ILE A 19 10.93 -8.25 -2.68
N TYR A 20 9.79 -7.86 -2.11
CA TYR A 20 9.53 -6.51 -1.62
C TYR A 20 9.41 -6.54 -0.11
N TYR A 21 10.21 -5.71 0.56
CA TYR A 21 10.21 -5.55 1.99
C TYR A 21 9.74 -4.14 2.36
N ILE A 22 8.63 -4.07 3.10
CA ILE A 22 8.04 -2.86 3.65
C ILE A 22 8.36 -2.86 5.14
N PRO A 23 9.36 -2.09 5.61
CA PRO A 23 9.82 -2.15 7.00
C PRO A 23 8.82 -1.57 8.01
N CYS A 24 7.69 -1.03 7.56
CA CYS A 24 6.75 -0.27 8.38
C CYS A 24 6.33 -1.03 9.65
N GLN A 25 6.43 -0.35 10.80
CA GLN A 25 6.26 -0.91 12.16
C GLN A 25 7.18 -2.09 12.53
N GLY A 26 8.15 -2.44 11.69
CA GLY A 26 9.14 -3.48 11.95
C GLY A 26 10.44 -2.93 12.55
N PRO A 27 11.37 -3.81 12.98
CA PRO A 27 12.66 -3.42 13.55
C PRO A 27 13.50 -2.50 12.65
N LEU A 28 13.28 -2.55 11.34
CA LEU A 28 14.02 -1.80 10.35
C LEU A 28 13.29 -0.54 9.83
N GLU A 29 12.19 -0.12 10.45
CA GLU A 29 11.40 1.06 10.02
C GLU A 29 12.24 2.32 9.78
N LYS A 30 13.25 2.54 10.63
CA LYS A 30 14.13 3.72 10.58
C LYS A 30 15.42 3.49 9.78
N SER A 31 15.55 2.33 9.13
CA SER A 31 16.78 1.99 8.42
C SER A 31 16.81 2.67 7.06
N GLU A 32 17.87 3.44 6.81
CA GLU A 32 18.09 4.08 5.51
C GLU A 32 18.57 3.07 4.46
N GLN A 33 19.27 2.02 4.88
CA GLN A 33 19.73 0.92 4.07
C GLN A 33 19.23 -0.39 4.67
N VAL A 34 18.78 -1.30 3.82
CA VAL A 34 18.39 -2.66 4.21
C VAL A 34 19.10 -3.65 3.32
N TYR A 35 19.63 -4.69 3.95
CA TYR A 35 20.20 -5.85 3.29
C TYR A 35 19.27 -7.04 3.47
N ILE A 36 19.17 -7.86 2.44
CA ILE A 36 18.54 -9.17 2.51
C ILE A 36 19.63 -10.22 2.75
N TYR A 37 19.41 -11.10 3.71
CA TYR A 37 20.25 -12.26 3.96
C TYR A 37 19.53 -13.50 3.44
N LEU A 38 20.17 -14.23 2.52
CA LEU A 38 19.55 -15.29 1.75
C LEU A 38 20.14 -16.66 2.10
N GLY A 39 19.26 -17.65 2.20
CA GLY A 39 19.57 -19.07 2.35
C GLY A 39 18.73 -19.93 1.41
N LYS A 40 19.09 -21.21 1.30
CA LYS A 40 18.34 -22.23 0.55
C LYS A 40 18.04 -23.43 1.41
N ASP A 41 16.89 -24.04 1.12
CA ASP A 41 16.47 -25.36 1.61
C ASP A 41 16.53 -25.49 3.13
N SER A 42 15.93 -24.52 3.83
CA SER A 42 15.96 -24.35 5.29
C SER A 42 17.36 -24.01 5.82
N TRP A 43 17.97 -22.97 5.24
CA TRP A 43 19.31 -22.47 5.58
C TRP A 43 20.46 -23.49 5.45
N LYS A 44 20.27 -24.62 4.75
CA LYS A 44 21.33 -25.61 4.48
C LYS A 44 22.49 -25.02 3.71
N GLN A 45 22.19 -24.09 2.81
CA GLN A 45 23.20 -23.30 2.10
C GLN A 45 22.92 -21.82 2.28
N ILE A 46 23.92 -21.07 2.75
CA ILE A 46 23.87 -19.61 2.83
C ILE A 46 24.32 -19.04 1.48
N LEU A 47 23.50 -18.17 0.89
CA LEU A 47 23.83 -17.46 -0.35
C LEU A 47 24.56 -16.15 -0.08
N GLY A 48 24.27 -15.53 1.07
CA GLY A 48 24.98 -14.35 1.54
C GLY A 48 24.06 -13.18 1.84
N ARG A 49 24.68 -12.00 2.00
CA ARG A 49 24.03 -10.74 2.34
C ARG A 49 24.12 -9.78 1.16
N PHE A 50 22.99 -9.23 0.74
CA PHE A 50 22.92 -8.36 -0.43
C PHE A 50 22.19 -7.06 -0.10
N LEU A 51 22.70 -5.93 -0.58
CA LEU A 51 22.04 -4.64 -0.42
C LEU A 51 20.75 -4.65 -1.25
N MET A 52 19.64 -4.26 -0.64
CA MET A 52 18.37 -4.12 -1.34
C MET A 52 18.28 -2.74 -2.00
N ASN A 53 17.59 -2.68 -3.13
CA ASN A 53 17.29 -1.43 -3.81
C ASN A 53 16.19 -0.69 -3.03
N LYS A 54 16.51 0.50 -2.50
CA LYS A 54 15.53 1.35 -1.82
C LYS A 54 14.60 2.00 -2.84
N CYS A 55 13.30 1.81 -2.66
CA CYS A 55 12.24 2.38 -3.47
C CYS A 55 11.25 3.13 -2.56
N TYR A 56 11.55 4.40 -2.31
CA TYR A 56 10.78 5.24 -1.38
C TYR A 56 10.72 4.60 0.03
N SER A 57 9.56 4.11 0.46
CA SER A 57 9.34 3.45 1.75
C SER A 57 9.28 1.91 1.67
N PHE A 58 9.83 1.28 0.64
CA PHE A 58 10.08 -0.17 0.61
C PHE A 58 11.45 -0.45 0.01
N PHE A 59 11.92 -1.68 0.18
CA PHE A 59 13.13 -2.20 -0.39
C PHE A 59 12.80 -3.37 -1.30
N GLN A 60 13.51 -3.53 -2.41
CA GLN A 60 13.32 -4.68 -3.30
C GLN A 60 14.64 -5.39 -3.60
N TYR A 61 14.58 -6.71 -3.77
CA TYR A 61 15.69 -7.52 -4.22
C TYR A 61 15.23 -8.61 -5.18
N GLU A 62 16.03 -8.84 -6.20
CA GLU A 62 15.74 -9.83 -7.24
C GLU A 62 16.64 -11.05 -7.08
N VAL A 63 16.03 -12.23 -7.03
CA VAL A 63 16.70 -13.52 -7.05
C VAL A 63 16.43 -14.20 -8.38
N THR A 64 17.49 -14.38 -9.18
CA THR A 64 17.44 -15.09 -10.45
C THR A 64 17.81 -16.57 -10.27
N ASN A 65 17.55 -17.38 -11.30
CA ASN A 65 17.95 -18.80 -11.32
C ASN A 65 17.34 -19.59 -10.14
N VAL A 66 16.07 -19.36 -9.83
CA VAL A 66 15.43 -20.02 -8.68
C VAL A 66 15.13 -21.50 -8.92
N SER A 67 15.17 -21.98 -10.17
CA SER A 67 14.94 -23.39 -10.54
C SER A 67 15.86 -24.41 -9.86
N TYR A 68 16.98 -23.98 -9.26
CA TYR A 68 18.01 -24.86 -8.72
C TYR A 68 17.82 -25.27 -7.25
N PHE A 69 16.73 -24.87 -6.60
CA PHE A 69 16.47 -25.19 -5.20
C PHE A 69 14.96 -25.38 -4.95
N ASP A 70 14.56 -25.81 -3.76
CA ASP A 70 13.15 -26.10 -3.45
C ASP A 70 12.51 -24.98 -2.63
N GLN A 71 13.33 -24.32 -1.80
CA GLN A 71 12.90 -23.27 -0.88
C GLN A 71 13.94 -22.15 -0.81
N LEU A 72 13.48 -20.90 -0.87
CA LEU A 72 14.28 -19.70 -0.64
C LEU A 72 13.99 -19.21 0.76
N ASP A 73 15.00 -19.13 1.61
CA ASP A 73 14.89 -18.58 2.97
C ASP A 73 15.51 -17.18 3.02
N PHE A 74 14.92 -16.28 3.78
CA PHE A 74 15.47 -14.93 3.92
C PHE A 74 15.05 -14.18 5.18
N VAL A 75 15.92 -13.26 5.59
CA VAL A 75 15.70 -12.26 6.64
C VAL A 75 16.31 -10.92 6.23
N PHE A 76 15.98 -9.86 6.95
CA PHE A 76 16.47 -8.51 6.64
C PHE A 76 17.34 -7.94 7.77
N THR A 77 18.27 -7.05 7.43
CA THR A 77 19.12 -6.35 8.42
C THR A 77 19.48 -4.95 7.92
N ASP A 78 19.77 -4.03 8.83
CA ASP A 78 20.36 -2.71 8.51
C ASP A 78 21.85 -2.81 8.11
N GLY A 79 22.43 -4.00 8.21
CA GLY A 79 23.85 -4.25 7.97
C GLY A 79 24.70 -4.20 9.25
N ASN A 80 24.11 -3.78 10.37
CA ASN A 80 24.74 -3.64 11.69
C ASN A 80 24.08 -4.60 12.71
N LEU A 81 23.46 -4.05 13.77
CA LEU A 81 22.89 -4.80 14.88
C LEU A 81 21.39 -5.03 14.75
N LEU A 82 20.71 -4.35 13.82
CA LEU A 82 19.27 -4.48 13.67
C LEU A 82 18.95 -5.59 12.67
N TRP A 83 18.09 -6.49 13.10
CA TRP A 83 17.60 -7.60 12.29
C TRP A 83 16.08 -7.62 12.34
N ASP A 84 15.48 -7.85 11.19
CA ASP A 84 14.11 -8.32 11.09
C ASP A 84 14.17 -9.77 10.60
N ASN A 85 14.11 -10.69 11.55
CA ASN A 85 14.15 -12.14 11.31
C ASN A 85 12.77 -12.78 11.48
N ASN A 86 11.71 -11.99 11.33
CA ASN A 86 10.33 -12.41 11.49
C ASN A 86 10.05 -13.09 12.84
N GLU A 87 10.48 -12.47 13.95
CA GLU A 87 10.34 -13.05 15.30
C GLU A 87 10.95 -14.45 15.40
N THR A 88 12.16 -14.63 14.87
CA THR A 88 12.91 -15.91 14.77
C THR A 88 12.35 -16.95 13.80
N LYS A 89 11.29 -16.64 13.06
CA LYS A 89 10.66 -17.59 12.14
C LYS A 89 11.25 -17.61 10.73
N ASP A 90 12.02 -16.58 10.35
CA ASP A 90 12.37 -16.24 8.97
C ASP A 90 11.15 -16.04 8.03
N TRP A 91 11.42 -15.63 6.79
CA TRP A 91 10.49 -15.82 5.69
C TRP A 91 11.05 -16.84 4.74
N HIS A 92 10.17 -17.62 4.13
CA HIS A 92 10.53 -18.55 3.08
C HIS A 92 9.48 -18.59 1.97
N ILE A 93 9.94 -18.94 0.77
CA ILE A 93 9.10 -19.15 -0.41
C ILE A 93 9.37 -20.55 -0.93
N VAL A 94 8.30 -21.33 -1.12
CA VAL A 94 8.33 -22.65 -1.77
C VAL A 94 7.50 -22.57 -3.06
N TRP A 95 8.15 -22.70 -4.22
CA TRP A 95 7.47 -22.55 -5.53
C TRP A 95 7.19 -23.87 -6.24
N LYS A 96 7.84 -24.98 -5.88
CA LYS A 96 7.57 -26.29 -6.52
C LYS A 96 6.21 -26.88 -6.13
N GLU A 97 5.74 -26.68 -4.89
CA GLU A 97 4.39 -27.08 -4.49
C GLU A 97 3.29 -26.27 -5.22
N GLN A 98 3.58 -25.01 -5.57
CA GLN A 98 2.65 -24.17 -6.33
C GLN A 98 2.50 -24.60 -7.80
N LEU A 99 3.52 -25.25 -8.38
CA LEU A 99 3.47 -25.82 -9.73
C LEU A 99 2.76 -27.19 -9.79
N ASN A 100 2.69 -27.90 -8.67
CA ASN A 100 2.12 -29.25 -8.58
C ASN A 100 0.62 -29.28 -8.26
N ASN A 101 -0.04 -28.12 -8.16
CA ASN A 101 -1.50 -28.08 -8.08
C ASN A 101 -2.09 -28.39 -9.47
N PRO A 102 -2.81 -29.52 -9.70
CA PRO A 102 -3.33 -29.85 -11.01
C PRO A 102 -4.35 -28.84 -11.56
N PHE A 103 -4.88 -27.95 -10.71
CA PHE A 103 -5.71 -26.81 -11.12
C PHE A 103 -4.92 -25.58 -11.57
N SER A 104 -3.58 -25.58 -11.47
CA SER A 104 -2.72 -24.44 -11.85
C SER A 104 -2.19 -24.52 -13.29
N VAL A 105 -2.42 -25.64 -13.97
CA VAL A 105 -1.96 -25.89 -15.36
C VAL A 105 -3.11 -25.73 -16.38
N VAL A 106 -4.36 -25.75 -15.93
CA VAL A 106 -5.52 -25.47 -16.80
C VAL A 106 -5.85 -23.98 -16.69
N ASN A 107 -5.66 -23.24 -17.80
CA ASN A 107 -5.90 -21.80 -17.99
C ASN A 107 -4.78 -20.82 -17.59
N ARG A 108 -3.57 -20.95 -18.16
CA ARG A 108 -2.60 -19.84 -18.14
C ARG A 108 -2.96 -18.67 -19.05
N GLU A 109 -3.91 -18.84 -19.97
CA GLU A 109 -4.48 -17.76 -20.80
C GLU A 109 -5.71 -17.08 -20.19
N ALA A 110 -6.27 -17.63 -19.10
CA ALA A 110 -7.38 -17.02 -18.36
C ALA A 110 -7.08 -17.05 -16.86
N THR A 111 -6.35 -16.04 -16.35
CA THR A 111 -6.39 -15.47 -14.97
C THR A 111 -5.14 -14.67 -14.59
N ASN A 112 -4.55 -13.89 -15.51
CA ASN A 112 -3.61 -12.82 -15.12
C ASN A 112 -4.36 -11.47 -15.04
N ILE A 113 -5.52 -11.45 -14.37
CA ILE A 113 -6.16 -10.18 -14.04
C ILE A 113 -5.27 -9.57 -12.96
N SER A 114 -4.53 -8.52 -13.33
CA SER A 114 -3.79 -7.74 -12.36
C SER A 114 -4.75 -7.30 -11.26
N ARG A 115 -4.30 -7.37 -10.00
CA ARG A 115 -5.08 -6.81 -8.89
C ARG A 115 -5.34 -5.34 -9.23
N GLN A 116 -6.57 -4.89 -9.02
CA GLN A 116 -6.95 -3.49 -9.22
C GLN A 116 -6.81 -2.74 -7.91
N VAL A 117 -6.40 -1.48 -7.97
CA VAL A 117 -6.25 -0.62 -6.79
C VAL A 117 -7.23 0.53 -6.90
N VAL A 118 -8.00 0.74 -5.84
CA VAL A 118 -8.84 1.93 -5.65
C VAL A 118 -8.33 2.69 -4.45
N VAL A 119 -8.17 3.99 -4.60
CA VAL A 119 -7.69 4.87 -3.53
C VAL A 119 -8.80 5.81 -3.07
N PHE A 120 -9.07 5.79 -1.78
CA PHE A 120 -9.97 6.68 -1.07
C PHE A 120 -9.14 7.63 -0.23
N TRP A 121 -9.15 8.91 -0.57
CA TRP A 121 -8.28 9.90 0.03
C TRP A 121 -9.09 10.96 0.77
N ASP A 122 -8.99 10.90 2.09
CA ASP A 122 -9.40 11.95 3.00
C ASP A 122 -8.32 13.02 3.04
N ILE A 123 -8.51 14.08 2.25
CA ILE A 123 -7.49 15.13 2.10
C ILE A 123 -7.41 16.05 3.33
N GLU A 124 -8.39 16.02 4.22
CA GLU A 124 -8.33 16.74 5.49
C GLU A 124 -7.34 16.06 6.44
N ASN A 125 -7.41 14.73 6.56
CA ASN A 125 -6.49 13.95 7.36
C ASN A 125 -5.07 13.90 6.76
N CYS A 126 -4.96 13.84 5.43
CA CYS A 126 -3.69 13.77 4.71
C CYS A 126 -3.61 14.86 3.62
N ALA A 127 -3.38 16.10 4.04
CA ALA A 127 -3.29 17.22 3.12
C ALA A 127 -2.06 17.15 2.20
N VAL A 128 -2.22 17.69 0.98
CA VAL A 128 -1.09 17.96 0.08
C VAL A 128 -0.17 19.00 0.74
N PRO A 129 1.14 18.70 0.92
CA PRO A 129 2.08 19.66 1.48
C PRO A 129 2.13 20.95 0.66
N SER A 130 2.16 22.10 1.33
CA SER A 130 2.10 23.42 0.68
C SER A 130 3.24 23.72 -0.30
N SER A 131 4.38 23.03 -0.17
CA SER A 131 5.56 23.17 -1.01
C SER A 131 5.55 22.26 -2.26
N VAL A 132 4.52 21.42 -2.43
CA VAL A 132 4.45 20.39 -3.47
C VAL A 132 3.16 20.52 -4.26
N SER A 133 3.22 20.34 -5.59
CA SER A 133 2.02 20.39 -6.42
C SER A 133 1.15 19.14 -6.27
N GLY A 134 -0.16 19.30 -6.45
CA GLY A 134 -1.10 18.16 -6.44
C GLY A 134 -0.74 17.09 -7.49
N ASN A 135 -0.33 17.50 -8.69
CA ASN A 135 0.10 16.57 -9.75
C ASN A 135 1.28 15.71 -9.31
N TYR A 136 2.25 16.30 -8.62
CA TYR A 136 3.42 15.58 -8.13
C TYR A 136 3.03 14.53 -7.09
N VAL A 137 2.15 14.90 -6.15
CA VAL A 137 1.62 13.98 -5.13
C VAL A 137 0.90 12.81 -5.79
N VAL A 138 0.01 13.06 -6.74
CA VAL A 138 -0.72 12.00 -7.45
C VAL A 138 0.24 11.09 -8.23
N HIS A 139 1.24 11.66 -8.91
CA HIS A 139 2.24 10.88 -9.64
C HIS A 139 3.06 9.95 -8.73
N LYS A 140 3.42 10.41 -7.52
CA LYS A 140 4.10 9.58 -6.52
C LYS A 140 3.18 8.49 -5.98
N LEU A 141 1.93 8.82 -5.70
CA LEU A 141 0.92 7.87 -5.28
C LEU A 141 0.73 6.77 -6.34
N LEU A 142 0.65 7.13 -7.63
CA LEU A 142 0.54 6.18 -8.74
C LEU A 142 1.70 5.16 -8.75
N ARG A 143 2.93 5.64 -8.57
CA ARG A 143 4.10 4.75 -8.52
C ARG A 143 4.10 3.85 -7.31
N ARG A 144 3.76 4.41 -6.15
CA ARG A 144 3.76 3.68 -4.89
C ARG A 144 2.73 2.57 -4.91
N MET A 145 1.54 2.88 -5.41
CA MET A 145 0.40 1.97 -5.39
C MET A 145 0.47 0.89 -6.48
N LYS A 146 1.34 1.05 -7.49
CA LYS A 146 1.59 0.04 -8.52
C LYS A 146 2.04 -1.32 -7.95
N LEU A 147 2.69 -1.33 -6.79
CA LEU A 147 3.05 -2.56 -6.08
C LEU A 147 1.85 -3.40 -5.65
N PHE A 148 0.70 -2.76 -5.46
CA PHE A 148 -0.50 -3.43 -5.00
C PHE A 148 -1.43 -3.78 -6.15
N GLY A 149 -1.13 -3.31 -7.36
CA GLY A 149 -1.91 -3.58 -8.56
C GLY A 149 -2.00 -2.40 -9.53
N ASP A 150 -2.85 -2.56 -10.55
CA ASP A 150 -3.19 -1.50 -11.49
C ASP A 150 -4.21 -0.56 -10.87
N ILE A 151 -3.86 0.72 -10.81
CA ILE A 151 -4.71 1.73 -10.19
C ILE A 151 -5.80 2.10 -11.18
N ILE A 152 -7.05 1.90 -10.76
CA ILE A 152 -8.24 2.14 -11.59
C ILE A 152 -9.03 3.38 -11.16
N SER A 153 -8.85 3.85 -9.93
CA SER A 153 -9.53 5.04 -9.43
C SER A 153 -8.78 5.64 -8.23
N ILE A 154 -8.69 6.97 -8.20
CA ILE A 154 -8.26 7.76 -7.05
C ILE A 154 -9.36 8.77 -6.77
N ARG A 155 -9.95 8.70 -5.58
CA ARG A 155 -11.05 9.55 -5.13
C ARG A 155 -10.59 10.43 -3.98
N VAL A 156 -10.69 11.74 -4.15
CA VAL A 156 -10.41 12.72 -3.10
C VAL A 156 -11.72 13.25 -2.55
N TYR A 157 -11.93 13.06 -1.25
CA TYR A 157 -13.09 13.53 -0.52
C TYR A 157 -12.73 14.81 0.20
N ALA A 158 -13.43 15.89 -0.11
CA ALA A 158 -13.14 17.21 0.44
C ALA A 158 -14.39 18.09 0.45
N CYS A 159 -14.41 19.09 1.32
CA CYS A 159 -15.29 20.24 1.12
C CYS A 159 -14.75 21.07 -0.05
N MET A 160 -15.38 20.99 -1.22
CA MET A 160 -14.84 21.62 -2.43
C MET A 160 -14.72 23.14 -2.26
N GLU A 161 -15.58 23.81 -1.52
CA GLU A 161 -15.48 25.27 -1.30
C GLU A 161 -14.19 25.69 -0.57
N LEU A 162 -13.65 24.82 0.29
CA LEU A 162 -12.44 25.09 1.07
C LEU A 162 -11.15 24.72 0.33
N LEU A 163 -11.24 23.90 -0.72
CA LEU A 163 -10.07 23.45 -1.47
C LEU A 163 -9.61 24.53 -2.46
N LYS A 164 -8.30 24.87 -2.41
CA LYS A 164 -7.69 25.87 -3.31
C LYS A 164 -7.92 25.51 -4.78
N THR A 165 -8.24 26.50 -5.61
CA THR A 165 -8.50 26.30 -7.05
C THR A 165 -7.34 25.63 -7.78
N GLU A 166 -6.10 26.03 -7.48
CA GLU A 166 -4.88 25.44 -8.05
C GLU A 166 -4.77 23.95 -7.71
N LEU A 167 -5.06 23.57 -6.47
CA LEU A 167 -5.02 22.17 -6.03
C LEU A 167 -6.14 21.34 -6.67
N LYS A 168 -7.36 21.87 -6.77
CA LYS A 168 -8.46 21.21 -7.51
C LYS A 168 -8.06 20.91 -8.94
N LEU A 169 -7.54 21.91 -9.65
CA LEU A 169 -7.12 21.78 -11.04
C LEU A 169 -5.99 20.75 -11.18
N ALA A 170 -4.99 20.80 -10.29
CA ALA A 170 -3.90 19.83 -10.26
C ALA A 170 -4.40 18.39 -10.06
N LEU A 171 -5.34 18.16 -9.14
CA LEU A 171 -5.93 16.84 -8.90
C LEU A 171 -6.74 16.37 -10.12
N GLN A 172 -7.62 17.21 -10.65
CA GLN A 172 -8.47 16.88 -11.81
C GLN A 172 -7.65 16.57 -13.06
N THR A 173 -6.64 17.38 -13.37
CA THR A 173 -5.74 17.16 -14.52
C THR A 173 -4.87 15.91 -14.37
N SER A 174 -4.70 15.41 -13.14
CA SER A 174 -4.07 14.12 -12.86
C SER A 174 -5.03 12.93 -12.87
N GLY A 175 -6.29 13.12 -13.29
CA GLY A 175 -7.29 12.05 -13.38
C GLY A 175 -7.91 11.64 -12.04
N VAL A 176 -7.78 12.47 -11.01
CA VAL A 176 -8.39 12.23 -9.70
C VAL A 176 -9.87 12.62 -9.72
N GLU A 177 -10.71 11.74 -9.19
CA GLU A 177 -12.13 12.00 -8.95
C GLU A 177 -12.28 12.89 -7.71
N LEU A 178 -12.84 14.08 -7.88
CA LEU A 178 -13.15 14.98 -6.77
C LEU A 178 -14.56 14.69 -6.26
N ILE A 179 -14.66 14.09 -5.08
CA ILE A 179 -15.93 13.78 -4.41
C ILE A 179 -16.24 14.86 -3.39
N ASP A 180 -17.38 15.50 -3.60
CA ASP A 180 -17.77 16.64 -2.81
C ASP A 180 -18.41 16.22 -1.49
N ALA A 181 -17.61 16.23 -0.43
CA ALA A 181 -18.04 15.97 0.93
C ALA A 181 -18.58 17.24 1.61
N ARG A 182 -19.33 18.04 0.85
CA ARG A 182 -20.01 19.23 1.36
C ARG A 182 -21.13 18.85 2.32
N ARG A 183 -21.37 19.71 3.30
CA ARG A 183 -22.57 19.64 4.14
C ARG A 183 -23.74 20.19 3.33
N ASP A 184 -24.77 19.39 3.12
CA ASP A 184 -26.06 19.91 2.72
C ASP A 184 -26.67 20.69 3.92
N ASN A 185 -26.66 22.02 3.82
CA ASN A 185 -27.48 22.97 4.60
C ASN A 185 -27.78 22.59 6.08
N TRP A 186 -26.88 22.99 7.00
CA TRP A 186 -27.30 23.34 8.38
C TRP A 186 -28.06 24.67 8.33
N VAL A 187 -29.28 24.64 7.80
CA VAL A 187 -30.28 25.69 8.01
C VAL A 187 -31.53 25.02 8.59
N VAL A 188 -31.38 24.22 9.66
CA VAL A 188 -32.31 24.08 10.81
C VAL A 188 -31.61 23.26 11.91
N GLN A 189 -30.60 23.80 12.60
CA GLN A 189 -30.34 23.35 13.98
C GLN A 189 -29.64 24.43 14.80
N SER A 190 -30.27 25.60 14.86
CA SER A 190 -30.24 26.35 16.11
C SER A 190 -31.04 25.53 17.14
N ARG A 191 -30.41 25.13 18.26
CA ARG A 191 -31.01 24.62 19.53
C ARG A 191 -30.81 23.14 19.91
N CYS A 192 -29.67 22.53 19.62
CA CYS A 192 -29.19 21.47 20.52
C CYS A 192 -27.74 21.76 20.93
N TYR A 193 -27.53 21.72 22.25
CA TYR A 193 -26.34 22.17 22.97
C TYR A 193 -25.46 20.96 23.23
N ASP A 194 -25.07 20.26 22.17
CA ASP A 194 -24.25 19.06 22.21
C ASP A 194 -22.96 19.32 21.43
N HIS A 195 -21.86 19.37 22.18
CA HIS A 195 -20.51 19.73 21.76
C HIS A 195 -19.81 18.67 20.88
N HIS A 196 -20.54 17.90 20.08
CA HIS A 196 -19.94 16.93 19.16
C HIS A 196 -19.84 17.56 17.78
N HIS A 197 -18.59 17.87 17.39
CA HIS A 197 -18.16 18.48 16.13
C HIS A 197 -18.91 17.92 14.90
N PRO A 198 -19.98 18.57 14.43
CA PRO A 198 -20.85 18.01 13.39
C PRO A 198 -20.22 18.04 11.98
N GLY A 199 -18.96 18.42 11.89
CA GLY A 199 -18.24 18.69 10.65
C GLY A 199 -17.43 17.55 10.09
N LYS A 200 -17.08 16.58 10.93
CA LYS A 200 -16.17 15.47 10.63
C LYS A 200 -16.85 14.34 9.83
N ASP A 201 -18.15 14.16 10.08
CA ASP A 201 -18.91 12.98 9.65
C ASP A 201 -19.17 12.81 8.14
N ALA A 202 -19.25 13.89 7.36
CA ALA A 202 -19.75 13.80 5.99
C ALA A 202 -18.77 13.05 5.06
N ALA A 203 -17.48 13.43 5.10
CA ALA A 203 -16.43 12.76 4.34
C ALA A 203 -16.30 11.29 4.78
N ASP A 204 -16.27 11.03 6.09
CA ASP A 204 -16.16 9.69 6.65
C ASP A 204 -17.26 8.76 6.17
N LYS A 205 -18.52 9.23 6.21
CA LYS A 205 -19.69 8.46 5.73
C LYS A 205 -19.60 8.16 4.24
N LEU A 206 -19.20 9.14 3.42
CA LEU A 206 -19.04 8.95 1.98
C LEU A 206 -17.92 7.95 1.66
N ILE A 207 -16.77 8.09 2.33
CA ILE A 207 -15.62 7.18 2.16
C ILE A 207 -16.01 5.76 2.55
N ILE A 208 -16.64 5.56 3.72
CA ILE A 208 -17.09 4.24 4.17
C ILE A 208 -18.10 3.64 3.19
N SER A 209 -19.08 4.43 2.75
CA SER A 209 -20.10 4.01 1.79
C SER A 209 -19.47 3.56 0.46
N ASP A 210 -18.58 4.38 -0.11
CA ASP A 210 -17.92 4.07 -1.38
C ASP A 210 -16.96 2.89 -1.27
N MET A 211 -16.19 2.79 -0.17
CA MET A 211 -15.32 1.63 0.08
C MET A 211 -16.12 0.33 0.06
N TRP A 212 -17.24 0.27 0.77
CA TRP A 212 -18.09 -0.92 0.81
C TRP A 212 -18.80 -1.19 -0.51
N SER A 213 -19.29 -0.14 -1.18
CA SER A 213 -19.95 -0.27 -2.48
C SER A 213 -19.00 -0.86 -3.52
N ILE A 214 -17.78 -0.36 -3.60
CA ILE A 214 -16.75 -0.85 -4.51
C ILE A 214 -16.28 -2.25 -4.11
N ALA A 215 -16.06 -2.50 -2.81
CA ALA A 215 -15.71 -3.83 -2.33
C ALA A 215 -16.78 -4.86 -2.76
N TRP A 216 -18.05 -4.60 -2.47
CA TRP A 216 -19.16 -5.50 -2.76
C TRP A 216 -19.29 -5.88 -4.25
N GLN A 217 -18.92 -4.97 -5.15
CA GLN A 217 -18.99 -5.18 -6.60
C GLN A 217 -17.79 -5.96 -7.17
N ASN A 218 -16.75 -6.18 -6.37
CA ASN A 218 -15.49 -6.73 -6.83
C ASN A 218 -15.08 -7.98 -6.07
N ASN A 219 -14.26 -8.83 -6.70
CA ASN A 219 -13.73 -10.01 -6.05
C ASN A 219 -12.63 -9.62 -5.02
N PRO A 220 -12.71 -10.08 -3.75
CA PRO A 220 -11.70 -9.78 -2.73
C PRO A 220 -10.26 -10.07 -3.15
N LYS A 221 -10.05 -11.13 -3.96
CA LYS A 221 -8.70 -11.51 -4.42
C LYS A 221 -8.13 -10.53 -5.44
N HIS A 222 -8.98 -9.82 -6.18
CA HIS A 222 -8.59 -8.96 -7.30
C HIS A 222 -8.67 -7.47 -6.98
N LEU A 223 -9.08 -7.08 -5.76
CA LEU A 223 -9.18 -5.68 -5.36
C LEU A 223 -8.23 -5.37 -4.20
N CYS A 224 -7.51 -4.27 -4.33
CA CYS A 224 -6.79 -3.59 -3.27
C CYS A 224 -7.52 -2.29 -2.92
N ILE A 225 -7.96 -2.17 -1.67
CA ILE A 225 -8.62 -1.00 -1.12
C ILE A 225 -7.57 -0.19 -0.39
N THR A 226 -7.32 1.03 -0.87
CA THR A 226 -6.34 1.92 -0.28
C THR A 226 -7.04 3.10 0.38
N LEU A 227 -6.82 3.30 1.67
CA LEU A 227 -7.33 4.46 2.41
C LEU A 227 -6.17 5.39 2.73
N ILE A 228 -6.32 6.67 2.44
CA ILE A 228 -5.42 7.72 2.87
C ILE A 228 -6.13 8.53 3.95
N SER A 229 -5.91 8.18 5.22
CA SER A 229 -6.48 8.87 6.40
C SER A 229 -5.76 8.43 7.69
N GLY A 230 -5.92 9.20 8.77
CA GLY A 230 -5.49 8.84 10.12
C GLY A 230 -6.63 8.48 11.07
N ASP A 231 -7.87 8.55 10.59
CA ASP A 231 -9.04 8.55 11.46
C ASP A 231 -9.42 7.18 12.02
N ARG A 232 -9.57 7.11 13.34
CA ARG A 232 -9.98 5.88 14.03
C ARG A 232 -11.34 5.36 13.56
N ASP A 233 -12.21 6.24 13.05
CA ASP A 233 -13.59 5.90 12.70
C ASP A 233 -13.64 4.96 11.47
N PHE A 234 -12.56 4.89 10.67
CA PHE A 234 -12.41 3.93 9.58
C PHE A 234 -11.94 2.53 10.01
N ALA A 235 -11.40 2.37 11.23
CA ALA A 235 -10.70 1.14 11.64
C ALA A 235 -11.61 -0.10 11.58
N TYR A 236 -12.88 0.04 11.96
CA TYR A 236 -13.84 -1.06 11.90
C TYR A 236 -14.11 -1.50 10.45
N ALA A 237 -14.36 -0.55 9.54
CA ALA A 237 -14.61 -0.85 8.14
C ALA A 237 -13.38 -1.53 7.50
N PHE A 238 -12.18 -1.01 7.76
CA PHE A 238 -10.93 -1.57 7.25
C PHE A 238 -10.68 -2.99 7.77
N SER A 239 -10.86 -3.23 9.08
CA SER A 239 -10.73 -4.56 9.67
C SER A 239 -11.68 -5.58 9.05
N ARG A 240 -12.94 -5.19 8.80
CA ARG A 240 -13.94 -6.05 8.16
C ARG A 240 -13.58 -6.39 6.71
N LEU A 241 -13.04 -5.42 5.95
CA LEU A 241 -12.57 -5.66 4.58
C LEU A 241 -11.36 -6.60 4.58
N SER A 242 -10.38 -6.39 5.47
CA SER A 242 -9.24 -7.31 5.64
C SER A 242 -9.70 -8.74 5.95
N MET A 243 -10.67 -8.90 6.86
CA MET A 243 -11.25 -10.21 7.22
C MET A 243 -11.98 -10.89 6.06
N LEU A 244 -12.59 -10.12 5.15
CA LEU A 244 -13.23 -10.62 3.94
C LEU A 244 -12.23 -11.00 2.82
N GLY A 245 -10.92 -10.84 3.07
CA GLY A 245 -9.85 -11.23 2.15
C GLY A 245 -9.48 -10.18 1.12
N TYR A 246 -9.95 -8.93 1.27
CA TYR A 246 -9.45 -7.81 0.45
C TYR A 246 -8.04 -7.44 0.88
N CYS A 247 -7.21 -7.03 -0.08
CA CYS A 247 -5.95 -6.38 0.24
C CYS A 247 -6.24 -4.95 0.71
N THR A 248 -5.87 -4.60 1.95
CA THR A 248 -6.12 -3.27 2.51
C THR A 248 -4.81 -2.53 2.74
N VAL A 249 -4.65 -1.37 2.11
CA VAL A 249 -3.46 -0.52 2.25
C VAL A 249 -3.86 0.79 2.91
N LEU A 250 -3.24 1.11 4.04
CA LEU A 250 -3.41 2.39 4.71
C LEU A 250 -2.24 3.31 4.40
N ILE A 251 -2.51 4.54 4.02
CA ILE A 251 -1.52 5.62 4.00
C ILE A 251 -1.94 6.65 5.05
N TYR A 252 -1.11 6.88 6.07
CA TYR A 252 -1.56 7.55 7.30
C TYR A 252 -0.64 8.69 7.75
N PRO A 253 -1.17 9.79 8.32
CA PRO A 253 -0.35 10.90 8.82
C PRO A 253 0.42 10.47 10.08
N ARG A 254 1.40 11.27 10.52
CA ARG A 254 2.20 10.97 11.72
C ARG A 254 1.36 10.67 12.96
N LEU A 255 0.20 11.32 13.09
CA LEU A 255 -0.76 11.11 14.16
C LEU A 255 -1.93 10.29 13.62
N ALA A 256 -1.79 8.97 13.61
CA ALA A 256 -2.87 8.05 13.27
C ALA A 256 -3.18 7.12 14.44
N SER A 257 -4.44 6.68 14.54
CA SER A 257 -4.86 5.71 15.54
C SER A 257 -4.17 4.36 15.32
N SER A 258 -3.58 3.78 16.36
CA SER A 258 -2.99 2.43 16.29
C SER A 258 -4.01 1.39 15.81
N ASN A 259 -5.28 1.51 16.23
CA ASN A 259 -6.35 0.61 15.81
C ASN A 259 -6.58 0.65 14.29
N LEU A 260 -6.44 1.82 13.66
CA LEU A 260 -6.56 1.93 12.20
C LEU A 260 -5.34 1.30 11.52
N VAL A 261 -4.14 1.63 12.00
CA VAL A 261 -2.88 1.12 11.44
C VAL A 261 -2.83 -0.41 11.51
N ASP A 262 -3.20 -0.97 12.67
CA ASP A 262 -3.19 -2.42 12.91
C ASP A 262 -4.33 -3.16 12.17
N SER A 263 -5.36 -2.44 11.71
CA SER A 263 -6.47 -3.02 10.93
C SER A 263 -6.14 -3.25 9.44
N ALA A 264 -5.08 -2.60 8.94
CA ALA A 264 -4.67 -2.66 7.55
C ALA A 264 -3.73 -3.84 7.28
N SER A 265 -3.80 -4.40 6.07
CA SER A 265 -2.85 -5.43 5.62
C SER A 265 -1.45 -4.85 5.45
N PHE A 266 -1.38 -3.60 4.97
CA PHE A 266 -0.16 -2.82 4.84
C PHE A 266 -0.41 -1.40 5.30
N ALA A 267 0.55 -0.79 5.98
CA ALA A 267 0.44 0.60 6.42
C ALA A 267 1.71 1.37 6.05
N ILE A 268 1.54 2.52 5.39
CA ILE A 268 2.62 3.36 4.86
C ILE A 268 2.48 4.77 5.44
N PRO A 269 3.51 5.32 6.12
CA PRO A 269 3.43 6.69 6.63
C PRO A 269 3.37 7.74 5.50
N TRP A 270 2.49 8.75 5.65
CA TRP A 270 2.39 9.98 4.88
C TRP A 270 3.42 11.00 5.40
N LYS A 271 4.68 10.83 5.00
CA LYS A 271 5.83 11.64 5.46
C LYS A 271 6.55 12.31 4.29
N ASP A 272 7.41 13.29 4.58
CA ASP A 272 8.06 14.10 3.55
C ASP A 272 8.85 13.27 2.53
N ASP A 273 9.52 12.19 2.92
CA ASP A 273 10.23 11.27 2.02
C ASP A 273 9.31 10.36 1.20
N PHE A 274 8.02 10.29 1.52
CA PHE A 274 7.01 9.78 0.58
C PHE A 274 7.05 10.63 -0.72
N TRP A 275 7.33 11.92 -0.58
CA TRP A 275 7.36 12.90 -1.66
C TRP A 275 8.78 13.20 -2.16
N VAL A 276 9.78 13.31 -1.28
CA VAL A 276 11.10 13.92 -1.57
C VAL A 276 12.09 13.01 -2.33
N GLY A 277 11.75 11.75 -2.62
CA GLY A 277 12.63 10.87 -3.42
C GLY A 277 12.82 11.37 -4.86
N THR A 278 14.02 11.84 -5.21
CA THR A 278 14.40 12.29 -6.55
C THR A 278 14.17 11.18 -7.57
N MET A 279 13.47 11.50 -8.65
CA MET A 279 13.36 10.63 -9.81
C MET A 279 14.61 10.84 -10.68
N LEU A 280 15.58 9.93 -10.61
CA LEU A 280 16.42 9.68 -11.77
C LEU A 280 15.51 9.01 -12.80
N PHE A 281 15.15 9.77 -13.84
CA PHE A 281 14.63 9.19 -15.06
C PHE A 281 15.73 8.28 -15.62
N ILE A 282 15.53 6.96 -15.55
CA ILE A 282 16.16 6.07 -16.52
C ILE A 282 15.13 5.95 -17.64
N LEU A 283 15.28 6.83 -18.64
CA LEU A 283 14.97 6.46 -20.00
C LEU A 283 16.08 5.49 -20.40
N ASP A 284 15.85 4.20 -20.27
CA ASP A 284 16.60 3.22 -21.06
C ASP A 284 15.64 2.75 -22.16
N GLU A 285 15.61 3.54 -23.24
CA GLU A 285 15.57 2.95 -24.56
C GLU A 285 16.92 2.25 -24.75
N ASN A 286 16.94 0.92 -24.56
CA ASN A 286 17.82 -0.08 -25.19
C ASN A 286 17.99 -1.31 -24.29
N CYS A 287 17.06 -2.27 -24.40
CA CYS A 287 17.33 -3.70 -24.64
C CYS A 287 16.03 -4.49 -24.84
#